data_AF-A0A932DNS3-F1
#
_entry.id   AF-A0A932DNS3-F1
#
_cell.length_a   1.000
_cell.length_b   1.000
_cell.length_c   1.000
_cell.angle_alpha   90.00
_cell.angle_beta   90.00
_cell.angle_gamma   90.00
#
_symmetry.space_group_name_H-M   'P 1'
#
loop_
_entity.id
_entity.type
_entity.pdbx_description
1 polymer ?
#
loop_
_entity_poly.entity_id
_entity_poly.type
_entity_poly.pdbx_seq_one_letter_code
_entity_poly.pdbx_strand_id
1 'polypeptide(L)'
;MPLSTIRRELKSHIEPAYKTCSLGFFKEPVKLYGVRAPIVKKIAKNYFKLLKDLPKKNIYKISEQLLASNYNEEASIAFDWAFRLRVDYTKAEFKTFEKWIKTYVTNWGMCDDLCTHALGYLISKFPELIPQIKKWVKSKNRWVRRASAVSLIVSVRGKKCLDDVLKAADLLLMDQDNMVQKGYGWMLKEASNVFPTEVFEFVMKRKNKMPRTALRYAIEKFPESKRKILLAK
;
A
#
# COMPACT_ATOMS: atom_id res chain seq x y z
N MET A 1 20.07 -6.78 18.66
CA MET A 1 19.24 -5.70 19.23
C MET A 1 17.97 -6.30 19.80
N PRO A 2 17.62 -6.05 21.06
CA PRO A 2 16.42 -6.63 21.62
C PRO A 2 15.20 -5.80 21.20
N LEU A 3 14.32 -6.40 20.39
CA LEU A 3 13.02 -5.86 19.99
C LEU A 3 12.19 -5.32 21.16
N SER A 4 12.46 -5.81 22.37
CA SER A 4 11.88 -5.29 23.62
C SER A 4 12.13 -3.80 23.81
N THR A 5 13.25 -3.25 23.35
CA THR A 5 13.56 -1.82 23.48
C THR A 5 12.63 -0.97 22.60
N ILE A 6 12.46 -1.36 21.33
CA ILE A 6 11.53 -0.72 20.40
C ILE A 6 10.10 -0.76 20.95
N ARG A 7 9.68 -1.94 21.42
CA ARG A 7 8.34 -2.13 22.01
C ARG A 7 8.13 -1.31 23.27
N ARG A 8 9.16 -1.15 24.10
CA ARG A 8 9.12 -0.30 25.29
C ARG A 8 8.99 1.18 24.92
N GLU A 9 9.73 1.65 23.91
CA GLU A 9 9.64 3.03 23.43
C GLU A 9 8.29 3.31 22.76
N LEU A 10 7.72 2.37 22.00
CA LEU A 10 6.34 2.48 21.51
C LEU A 10 5.36 2.61 22.68
N LYS A 11 5.52 1.78 23.73
CA LYS A 11 4.65 1.82 24.91
C LYS A 11 4.73 3.14 25.68
N SER A 12 5.89 3.80 25.72
CA SER A 12 6.03 5.11 26.39
C SER A 12 5.41 6.28 25.63
N HIS A 13 4.93 6.05 24.39
CA HIS A 13 4.27 7.06 23.56
C HIS A 13 2.80 6.73 23.24
N ILE A 14 2.19 5.83 24.01
CA ILE A 14 0.77 5.47 23.82
C ILE A 14 -0.11 6.67 24.17
N GLU A 15 -0.99 7.01 23.24
CA GLU A 15 -2.06 7.99 23.46
C GLU A 15 -3.42 7.27 23.35
N PRO A 16 -4.12 7.00 24.47
CA PRO A 16 -5.38 6.24 24.45
C PRO A 16 -6.47 6.87 23.55
N ALA A 17 -6.63 8.19 23.60
CA ALA A 17 -7.59 8.89 22.75
C ALA A 17 -7.26 8.74 21.25
N TYR A 18 -5.97 8.81 20.89
CA TYR A 18 -5.52 8.59 19.53
C TYR A 18 -5.74 7.14 19.09
N LYS A 19 -5.51 6.16 19.98
CA LYS A 19 -5.81 4.75 19.71
C LYS A 19 -7.28 4.55 19.35
N THR A 20 -8.20 5.08 20.17
CA THR A 20 -9.64 4.94 19.96
C THR A 20 -10.07 5.58 18.64
N CYS A 21 -9.60 6.80 18.36
CA CYS A 21 -9.84 7.46 17.08
C CYS A 21 -9.31 6.63 15.91
N SER A 22 -8.08 6.09 16.03
CA SER A 22 -7.44 5.30 14.99
C SER A 22 -8.19 4.00 14.68
N LEU A 23 -8.71 3.32 15.72
CA LEU A 23 -9.53 2.11 15.56
C LEU A 23 -10.80 2.38 14.75
N GLY A 24 -11.37 3.59 14.84
CA GLY A 24 -12.56 3.99 14.07
C GLY A 24 -12.38 3.99 12.55
N PHE A 25 -11.13 4.00 12.04
CA PHE A 25 -10.87 3.89 10.60
C PHE A 25 -10.86 2.45 10.07
N PHE A 26 -10.89 1.46 10.95
CA PHE A 26 -10.83 0.05 10.57
C PHE A 26 -12.18 -0.62 10.82
N LYS A 27 -12.63 -1.40 9.84
CA LYS A 27 -13.82 -2.25 9.99
C LYS A 27 -13.47 -3.63 10.54
N GLU A 28 -12.21 -4.04 10.36
CA GLU A 28 -11.68 -5.30 10.87
C GLU A 28 -10.93 -5.08 12.19
N PRO A 29 -10.82 -6.13 13.04
CA PRO A 29 -9.98 -6.06 14.22
C PRO A 29 -8.52 -5.77 13.85
N VAL A 30 -7.95 -4.72 14.43
CA VAL A 30 -6.53 -4.35 14.24
C VAL A 30 -5.85 -4.17 15.58
N LYS A 31 -4.56 -4.52 15.65
CA LYS A 31 -3.73 -4.24 16.84
C LYS A 31 -3.01 -2.92 16.64
N LEU A 32 -3.27 -1.99 17.54
CA LEU A 32 -2.63 -0.68 17.59
C LEU A 32 -2.08 -0.44 19.00
N TYR A 33 -0.89 0.16 19.07
CA TYR A 33 -0.42 0.78 20.31
C TYR A 33 -1.19 2.06 20.59
N GLY A 34 -1.50 2.85 19.55
CA GLY A 34 -1.99 4.22 19.70
C GLY A 34 -0.86 5.24 19.70
N VAL A 35 0.20 5.00 18.92
CA VAL A 35 1.34 5.92 18.79
C VAL A 35 1.21 6.68 17.48
N ARG A 36 1.36 8.01 17.52
CA ARG A 36 1.25 8.84 16.32
C ARG A 36 2.32 8.51 15.29
N ALA A 37 1.93 8.52 14.01
CA ALA A 37 2.83 8.18 12.90
C ALA A 37 4.18 8.95 12.88
N PRO A 38 4.27 10.26 13.22
CA PRO A 38 5.56 10.94 13.31
C PRO A 38 6.50 10.35 14.36
N ILE A 39 5.97 9.88 15.49
CA ILE A 39 6.75 9.24 16.55
C ILE A 39 7.21 7.85 16.07
N VAL A 40 6.31 7.06 15.46
CA VAL A 40 6.67 5.75 14.88
C VAL A 40 7.81 5.90 13.85
N LYS A 41 7.74 6.90 12.96
CA LYS A 41 8.81 7.20 11.99
C LYS A 41 10.12 7.61 12.66
N LYS A 42 10.06 8.38 13.75
CA LYS A 42 11.24 8.76 14.54
C LYS A 42 11.90 7.53 15.17
N ILE A 43 11.10 6.65 15.78
CA ILE A 43 11.55 5.36 16.33
C ILE A 43 12.22 4.53 15.23
N ALA A 44 11.52 4.32 14.09
CA ALA A 44 12.06 3.56 12.96
C ALA A 44 13.43 4.10 12.51
N LYS A 45 13.54 5.42 12.29
CA LYS A 45 14.79 6.08 11.90
C LYS A 45 15.91 5.87 12.93
N ASN A 46 15.62 6.01 14.22
CA ASN A 46 16.62 5.92 15.28
C ASN A 46 17.19 4.51 15.38
N TYR A 47 16.34 3.49 15.41
CA TYR A 47 16.79 2.10 15.50
C TYR A 47 17.41 1.59 14.20
N PHE A 48 17.01 2.14 13.03
CA PHE A 48 17.67 1.78 11.78
C PHE A 48 19.16 2.13 11.79
N LYS A 49 19.59 3.21 12.47
CA LYS A 49 21.01 3.58 12.58
C LYS A 49 21.88 2.48 13.19
N LEU A 50 21.30 1.65 14.06
CA LEU A 50 21.96 0.54 14.72
C LEU A 50 21.94 -0.75 13.88
N LEU A 51 21.18 -0.76 12.78
CA LEU A 51 20.98 -1.91 11.89
C LEU A 51 21.57 -1.69 10.51
N LYS A 52 21.85 -0.45 10.11
CA LYS A 52 22.20 -0.06 8.73
C LYS A 52 23.40 -0.81 8.15
N ASP A 53 24.34 -1.23 9.01
CA ASP A 53 25.57 -1.92 8.61
C ASP A 53 25.40 -3.46 8.60
N LEU A 54 24.23 -3.97 9.03
CA LEU A 54 23.92 -5.39 8.92
C LEU A 54 23.57 -5.77 7.49
N PRO A 55 23.82 -7.03 7.09
CA PRO A 55 23.31 -7.54 5.82
C PRO A 55 21.81 -7.34 5.69
N LYS A 56 21.34 -6.88 4.52
CA LYS A 56 19.92 -6.66 4.20
C LYS A 56 19.01 -7.84 4.62
N LYS A 57 19.47 -9.08 4.42
CA LYS A 57 18.76 -10.31 4.85
C LYS A 57 18.51 -10.35 6.36
N ASN A 58 19.45 -9.89 7.18
CA ASN A 58 19.30 -9.86 8.63
C ASN A 58 18.30 -8.77 9.05
N ILE A 59 18.33 -7.60 8.40
CA ILE A 59 17.34 -6.54 8.64
C ILE A 59 15.94 -7.02 8.28
N TYR A 60 15.77 -7.76 7.18
CA TYR A 60 14.49 -8.40 6.83
C TYR A 60 14.06 -9.43 7.86
N LYS A 61 14.97 -10.26 8.40
CA LYS A 61 14.63 -11.22 9.46
C LYS A 61 14.12 -10.51 10.73
N ILE A 62 14.72 -9.39 11.11
CA ILE A 62 14.25 -8.58 12.26
C ILE A 62 12.90 -7.93 11.93
N SER A 63 12.74 -7.44 10.70
CA SER A 63 11.48 -6.86 10.19
C SER A 63 10.34 -7.89 10.26
N GLU A 64 10.59 -9.14 9.90
CA GLU A 64 9.61 -10.23 10.00
C GLU A 64 9.18 -10.52 11.45
N GLN A 65 10.06 -10.32 12.44
CA GLN A 65 9.71 -10.46 13.85
C GLN A 65 8.79 -9.32 14.35
N LEU A 66 8.96 -8.11 13.82
CA LEU A 66 8.04 -6.98 14.06
C LEU A 66 6.69 -7.23 13.38
N LEU A 67 6.71 -7.68 12.12
CA LEU A 67 5.51 -7.98 11.34
C LEU A 67 4.68 -9.11 11.97
N ALA A 68 5.32 -10.13 12.53
CA ALA A 68 4.66 -11.24 13.22
C ALA A 68 3.85 -10.80 14.46
N SER A 69 4.10 -9.62 15.02
CA SER A 69 3.32 -9.09 16.15
C SER A 69 1.89 -8.69 15.76
N ASN A 70 1.67 -8.42 14.45
CA ASN A 70 0.45 -7.87 13.87
C ASN A 70 0.05 -6.47 14.38
N TYR A 71 0.95 -5.75 15.06
CA TYR A 71 0.74 -4.33 15.40
C TYR A 71 1.05 -3.45 14.20
N ASN A 72 0.17 -2.48 13.87
CA ASN A 72 0.42 -1.59 12.73
C ASN A 72 1.70 -0.75 12.93
N GLU A 73 1.96 -0.25 14.14
CA GLU A 73 3.14 0.58 14.38
C GLU A 73 4.45 -0.23 14.25
N GLU A 74 4.46 -1.51 14.66
CA GLU A 74 5.60 -2.41 14.41
C GLU A 74 5.76 -2.72 12.91
N ALA A 75 4.65 -2.96 12.20
CA ALA A 75 4.66 -3.17 10.75
C ALA A 75 5.19 -1.94 9.99
N SER A 76 4.78 -0.74 10.37
CA SER A 76 5.30 0.50 9.77
C SER A 76 6.79 0.69 10.02
N ILE A 77 7.32 0.29 11.18
CA ILE A 77 8.77 0.29 11.41
C ILE A 77 9.47 -0.68 10.45
N ALA A 78 8.95 -1.90 10.32
CA ALA A 78 9.49 -2.92 9.41
C ALA A 78 9.48 -2.45 7.93
N PHE A 79 8.38 -1.83 7.48
CA PHE A 79 8.26 -1.33 6.12
C PHE A 79 9.14 -0.10 5.86
N ASP A 80 9.28 0.80 6.84
CA ASP A 80 10.23 1.93 6.77
C ASP A 80 11.67 1.43 6.63
N TRP A 81 12.07 0.45 7.43
CA TRP A 81 13.41 -0.15 7.33
C TRP A 81 13.65 -0.81 5.97
N ALA A 82 12.67 -1.58 5.49
CA ALA A 82 12.77 -2.16 4.15
C ALA A 82 12.97 -1.06 3.10
N PHE A 83 12.16 -0.01 3.13
CA PHE A 83 12.25 1.11 2.19
C PHE A 83 13.57 1.89 2.28
N ARG A 84 14.22 1.95 3.45
CA ARG A 84 15.56 2.55 3.58
C ARG A 84 16.63 1.79 2.80
N LEU A 85 16.45 0.49 2.59
CA LEU A 85 17.37 -0.38 1.84
C LEU A 85 17.15 -0.33 0.31
N ARG A 86 16.27 0.56 -0.16
CA ARG A 86 15.84 0.63 -1.57
C ARG A 86 16.95 0.88 -2.60
N VAL A 87 18.04 1.52 -2.18
CA VAL A 87 19.20 1.78 -3.06
C VAL A 87 19.75 0.46 -3.59
N ASP A 88 19.89 -0.53 -2.71
CA ASP A 88 20.47 -1.85 -3.00
C ASP A 88 19.43 -2.89 -3.41
N TYR A 89 18.23 -2.47 -3.82
CA TYR A 89 17.22 -3.39 -4.32
C TYR A 89 17.63 -4.01 -5.65
N THR A 90 17.34 -5.30 -5.74
CA THR A 90 17.39 -6.18 -6.91
C THR A 90 15.99 -6.78 -7.11
N LYS A 91 15.78 -7.52 -8.20
CA LYS A 91 14.50 -8.24 -8.42
C LYS A 91 14.21 -9.29 -7.34
N ALA A 92 15.23 -9.75 -6.61
CA ALA A 92 15.08 -10.78 -5.57
C ALA A 92 14.19 -10.32 -4.40
N GLU A 93 14.15 -9.02 -4.12
CA GLU A 93 13.28 -8.43 -3.09
C GLU A 93 11.80 -8.71 -3.32
N PHE A 94 11.40 -8.98 -4.57
CA PHE A 94 10.01 -9.30 -4.90
C PHE A 94 9.50 -10.49 -4.10
N LYS A 95 10.30 -11.56 -3.96
CA LYS A 95 9.91 -12.75 -3.21
C LYS A 95 9.70 -12.44 -1.72
N THR A 96 10.55 -11.57 -1.15
CA THR A 96 10.42 -11.13 0.24
C THR A 96 9.15 -10.33 0.45
N PHE A 97 8.89 -9.31 -0.37
CA PHE A 97 7.70 -8.48 -0.20
C PHE A 97 6.41 -9.20 -0.57
N GLU A 98 6.45 -10.12 -1.54
CA GLU A 98 5.32 -11.01 -1.83
C GLU A 98 4.98 -11.88 -0.62
N LYS A 99 5.98 -12.49 0.04
CA LYS A 99 5.78 -13.22 1.30
C LYS A 99 5.16 -12.30 2.34
N TRP A 100 5.65 -11.08 2.49
CA TRP A 100 5.13 -10.15 3.51
C TRP A 100 3.67 -9.77 3.28
N ILE A 101 3.28 -9.46 2.04
CA ILE A 101 1.89 -9.20 1.66
C ILE A 101 1.02 -10.42 1.96
N LYS A 102 1.47 -11.63 1.61
CA LYS A 102 0.67 -12.86 1.78
C LYS A 102 0.54 -13.29 3.24
N THR A 103 1.56 -13.06 4.06
CA THR A 103 1.66 -13.62 5.42
C THR A 103 1.31 -12.61 6.51
N TYR A 104 1.74 -11.36 6.41
CA TYR A 104 1.70 -10.40 7.52
C TYR A 104 0.70 -9.26 7.33
N VAL A 105 0.31 -8.94 6.10
CA VAL A 105 -0.64 -7.83 5.85
C VAL A 105 -2.07 -8.28 6.12
N THR A 106 -2.69 -7.63 7.10
CA THR A 106 -4.03 -7.98 7.60
C THR A 106 -5.06 -6.87 7.49
N ASN A 107 -4.65 -5.66 7.10
CA ASN A 107 -5.53 -4.50 6.96
C ASN A 107 -5.06 -3.56 5.84
N TRP A 108 -5.94 -2.62 5.47
CA TRP A 108 -5.66 -1.67 4.39
C TRP A 108 -4.47 -0.75 4.70
N GLY A 109 -4.25 -0.38 5.95
CA GLY A 109 -3.14 0.50 6.36
C GLY A 109 -1.78 -0.14 6.15
N MET A 110 -1.62 -1.40 6.58
CA MET A 110 -0.39 -2.17 6.32
C MET A 110 -0.17 -2.41 4.82
N CYS A 111 -1.25 -2.73 4.08
CA CYS A 111 -1.18 -2.94 2.63
C CYS A 111 -0.66 -1.68 1.93
N ASP A 112 -1.25 -0.53 2.26
CA ASP A 112 -0.92 0.73 1.61
C ASP A 112 0.49 1.21 1.97
N ASP A 113 0.93 1.03 3.21
CA ASP A 113 2.28 1.39 3.65
C ASP A 113 3.34 0.60 2.87
N LEU A 114 3.23 -0.73 2.81
CA LEU A 114 4.16 -1.55 2.03
C LEU A 114 4.09 -1.24 0.53
N CYS A 115 2.89 -1.12 -0.04
CA CYS A 115 2.68 -0.93 -1.49
C CYS A 115 3.09 0.46 -1.98
N THR A 116 3.00 1.50 -1.15
CA THR A 116 3.39 2.87 -1.55
C THR A 116 4.82 3.23 -1.20
N HIS A 117 5.52 2.38 -0.42
CA HIS A 117 6.93 2.52 -0.10
C HIS A 117 7.77 1.40 -0.71
N ALA A 118 8.11 0.37 0.09
CA ALA A 118 9.11 -0.63 -0.26
C ALA A 118 8.72 -1.43 -1.52
N LEU A 119 7.50 -1.94 -1.60
CA LEU A 119 7.05 -2.70 -2.77
C LEU A 119 6.83 -1.79 -3.98
N GLY A 120 6.15 -0.66 -3.82
CA GLY A 120 5.89 0.26 -4.94
C GLY A 120 7.16 0.80 -5.58
N TYR A 121 8.17 1.13 -4.77
CA TYR A 121 9.48 1.53 -5.29
C TYR A 121 10.17 0.40 -6.04
N LEU A 122 10.13 -0.83 -5.52
CA LEU A 122 10.69 -1.99 -6.21
C LEU A 122 10.08 -2.16 -7.59
N ILE A 123 8.76 -2.01 -7.71
CA ILE A 123 8.03 -2.16 -8.98
C ILE A 123 8.29 -1.01 -9.93
N SER A 124 8.44 0.21 -9.41
CA SER A 124 8.85 1.37 -10.21
C SER A 124 10.29 1.23 -10.73
N LYS A 125 11.19 0.61 -9.95
CA LYS A 125 12.58 0.31 -10.35
C LYS A 125 12.69 -0.83 -11.34
N PHE A 126 11.85 -1.87 -11.20
CA PHE A 126 11.86 -3.09 -12.01
C PHE A 126 10.47 -3.39 -12.59
N PRO A 127 10.02 -2.65 -13.63
CA PRO A 127 8.68 -2.80 -14.21
C PRO A 127 8.40 -4.20 -14.79
N GLU A 128 9.43 -4.97 -15.12
CA GLU A 128 9.32 -6.39 -15.52
C GLU A 128 8.70 -7.30 -14.46
N LEU A 129 8.54 -6.83 -13.21
CA LEU A 129 7.83 -7.53 -12.15
C LEU A 129 6.31 -7.31 -12.18
N ILE A 130 5.82 -6.31 -12.91
CA ILE A 130 4.39 -5.99 -12.99
C ILE A 130 3.53 -7.19 -13.42
N PRO A 131 3.93 -8.03 -14.41
CA PRO A 131 3.18 -9.25 -14.73
C PRO A 131 2.99 -10.19 -13.55
N GLN A 132 3.92 -10.23 -12.59
CA GLN A 132 3.79 -11.07 -11.39
C GLN A 132 2.73 -10.49 -10.44
N ILE A 133 2.73 -9.17 -10.25
CA ILE A 133 1.72 -8.47 -9.46
C ILE A 133 0.32 -8.59 -10.07
N LYS A 134 0.19 -8.54 -11.40
CA LYS A 134 -1.11 -8.72 -12.05
C LYS A 134 -1.72 -10.11 -11.80
N LYS A 135 -0.93 -11.14 -11.50
CA LYS A 135 -1.47 -12.46 -11.11
C LYS A 135 -2.19 -12.41 -9.76
N TRP A 136 -1.86 -11.44 -8.90
CA TRP A 136 -2.44 -11.30 -7.57
C TRP A 136 -3.93 -10.94 -7.60
N VAL A 137 -4.47 -10.43 -8.71
CA VAL A 137 -5.92 -10.15 -8.87
C VAL A 137 -6.79 -11.40 -8.65
N LYS A 138 -6.24 -12.61 -8.82
CA LYS A 138 -6.95 -13.89 -8.63
C LYS A 138 -6.81 -14.46 -7.21
N SER A 139 -6.08 -13.79 -6.32
CA SER A 139 -5.83 -14.30 -4.97
C SER A 139 -7.09 -14.36 -4.12
N LYS A 140 -7.23 -15.40 -3.28
CA LYS A 140 -8.28 -15.45 -2.26
C LYS A 140 -8.07 -14.38 -1.17
N ASN A 141 -6.82 -13.99 -0.92
CA ASN A 141 -6.50 -12.93 0.04
C ASN A 141 -6.79 -11.54 -0.56
N ARG A 142 -7.70 -10.79 0.06
CA ARG A 142 -8.12 -9.46 -0.38
C ARG A 142 -6.98 -8.44 -0.41
N TRP A 143 -6.01 -8.55 0.49
CA TRP A 143 -4.86 -7.64 0.56
C TRP A 143 -3.87 -7.89 -0.56
N VAL A 144 -3.71 -9.15 -0.97
CA VAL A 144 -2.94 -9.50 -2.17
C VAL A 144 -3.61 -8.92 -3.42
N ARG A 145 -4.95 -9.03 -3.54
CA ARG A 145 -5.70 -8.38 -4.63
C ARG A 145 -5.58 -6.85 -4.59
N ARG A 146 -5.75 -6.21 -3.42
CA ARG A 146 -5.58 -4.75 -3.25
C ARG A 146 -4.16 -4.31 -3.64
N ALA A 147 -3.14 -5.03 -3.19
CA ALA A 147 -1.73 -4.76 -3.50
C ALA A 147 -1.46 -4.80 -5.02
N SER A 148 -2.23 -5.58 -5.78
CA SER A 148 -2.10 -5.65 -7.24
C SER A 148 -2.34 -4.32 -7.97
N ALA A 149 -3.15 -3.44 -7.36
CA ALA A 149 -3.36 -2.09 -7.85
C ALA A 149 -2.48 -1.07 -7.11
N VAL A 150 -2.48 -1.10 -5.77
CA VAL A 150 -1.84 -0.04 -4.97
C VAL A 150 -0.31 0.01 -5.20
N SER A 151 0.32 -1.12 -5.53
CA SER A 151 1.77 -1.16 -5.84
C SER A 151 2.14 -0.39 -7.11
N LEU A 152 1.20 -0.08 -7.99
CA LEU A 152 1.44 0.68 -9.23
C LEU A 152 1.37 2.21 -9.02
N ILE A 153 0.91 2.68 -7.85
CA ILE A 153 0.75 4.11 -7.56
C ILE A 153 2.09 4.86 -7.65
N VAL A 154 3.18 4.27 -7.15
CA VAL A 154 4.51 4.90 -7.19
C VAL A 154 4.97 5.08 -8.64
N SER A 155 4.75 4.09 -9.50
CA SER A 155 5.11 4.16 -10.92
C SER A 155 4.31 5.22 -11.67
N VAL A 156 2.98 5.28 -11.47
CA VAL A 156 2.14 6.23 -12.21
C VAL A 156 2.34 7.67 -11.78
N ARG A 157 2.60 7.91 -10.49
CA ARG A 157 3.03 9.24 -9.99
C ARG A 157 4.34 9.70 -10.66
N GLY A 158 5.23 8.76 -10.97
CA GLY A 158 6.45 9.00 -11.73
C GLY A 158 6.26 9.09 -13.25
N LYS A 159 5.01 9.23 -13.74
CA LYS A 159 4.63 9.25 -15.16
C LYS A 159 5.00 7.99 -15.95
N LYS A 160 5.00 6.82 -15.29
CA LYS A 160 5.32 5.53 -15.90
C LYS A 160 4.15 4.55 -15.82
N CYS A 161 4.17 3.52 -16.67
CA CYS A 161 3.32 2.33 -16.55
C CYS A 161 1.80 2.61 -16.59
N LEU A 162 1.34 3.63 -17.32
CA LEU A 162 -0.09 3.93 -17.45
C LEU A 162 -0.88 2.73 -18.00
N ASP A 163 -0.38 2.09 -19.06
CA ASP A 163 -1.01 0.90 -19.63
C ASP A 163 -1.19 -0.22 -18.61
N ASP A 164 -0.21 -0.40 -17.72
CA ASP A 164 -0.29 -1.40 -16.67
C ASP A 164 -1.33 -1.07 -15.62
N VAL A 165 -1.46 0.21 -15.25
CA VAL A 165 -2.50 0.72 -14.36
C VAL A 165 -3.88 0.49 -14.95
N LEU A 166 -4.10 0.85 -16.21
CA LEU A 166 -5.39 0.68 -16.86
C LEU A 166 -5.75 -0.81 -17.01
N LYS A 167 -4.79 -1.65 -17.38
CA LYS A 167 -4.97 -3.11 -17.44
C LYS A 167 -5.28 -3.70 -16.06
N ALA A 168 -4.61 -3.26 -15.01
CA ALA A 168 -4.88 -3.73 -13.64
C ALA A 168 -6.29 -3.31 -13.17
N ALA A 169 -6.71 -2.08 -13.50
CA ALA A 169 -8.06 -1.61 -13.22
C ALA A 169 -9.13 -2.42 -13.96
N ASP A 170 -8.87 -2.83 -15.21
CA ASP A 170 -9.76 -3.72 -15.96
C ASP A 170 -9.90 -5.10 -15.30
N LEU A 171 -8.78 -5.70 -14.90
CA LEU A 171 -8.78 -7.00 -14.24
C LEU A 171 -9.52 -6.98 -12.89
N LEU A 172 -9.53 -5.84 -12.20
CA LEU A 172 -10.19 -5.64 -10.91
C LEU A 172 -11.58 -5.01 -11.02
N LEU A 173 -12.04 -4.66 -12.22
CA LEU A 173 -13.22 -3.81 -12.45
C LEU A 173 -14.43 -4.31 -11.68
N MET A 174 -14.66 -5.63 -11.71
CA MET A 174 -15.81 -6.30 -11.10
C MET A 174 -15.47 -7.01 -9.78
N ASP A 175 -14.32 -6.73 -9.15
CA ASP A 175 -14.02 -7.28 -7.82
C ASP A 175 -15.11 -6.84 -6.84
N GLN A 176 -15.68 -7.78 -6.08
CA GLN A 176 -16.80 -7.53 -5.16
C GLN A 176 -16.34 -6.96 -3.81
N ASP A 177 -15.04 -6.98 -3.55
CA ASP A 177 -14.47 -6.57 -2.29
C ASP A 177 -14.32 -5.06 -2.19
N ASN A 178 -15.00 -4.44 -1.21
CA ASN A 178 -14.96 -2.99 -1.02
C ASN A 178 -13.54 -2.44 -0.82
N MET A 179 -12.65 -3.17 -0.15
CA MET A 179 -11.27 -2.72 0.05
C MET A 179 -10.46 -2.82 -1.24
N VAL A 180 -10.72 -3.81 -2.08
CA VAL A 180 -10.06 -3.91 -3.40
C VAL A 180 -10.57 -2.80 -4.33
N GLN A 181 -11.89 -2.56 -4.35
CA GLN A 181 -12.52 -1.48 -5.11
C GLN A 181 -11.95 -0.10 -4.76
N LYS A 182 -11.80 0.19 -3.47
CA LYS A 182 -11.14 1.42 -3.02
C LYS A 182 -9.68 1.49 -3.47
N GLY A 183 -8.98 0.36 -3.48
CA GLY A 183 -7.57 0.28 -3.87
C GLY A 183 -7.34 0.64 -5.33
N TYR A 184 -8.04 -0.01 -6.27
CA TYR A 184 -7.87 0.31 -7.69
C TYR A 184 -8.54 1.64 -8.07
N GLY A 185 -9.62 2.03 -7.40
CA GLY A 185 -10.18 3.38 -7.53
C GLY A 185 -9.19 4.46 -7.12
N TRP A 186 -8.46 4.27 -6.02
CA TRP A 186 -7.38 5.16 -5.60
C TRP A 186 -6.22 5.16 -6.60
N MET A 187 -5.82 3.99 -7.12
CA MET A 187 -4.82 3.93 -8.19
C MET A 187 -5.21 4.78 -9.41
N LEU A 188 -6.46 4.69 -9.88
CA LEU A 188 -6.97 5.52 -10.97
C LEU A 188 -7.02 7.02 -10.62
N LYS A 189 -7.36 7.35 -9.37
CA LYS A 189 -7.30 8.74 -8.86
C LYS A 189 -5.90 9.32 -8.93
N GLU A 190 -4.89 8.54 -8.55
CA GLU A 190 -3.49 8.97 -8.64
C GLU A 190 -3.04 9.10 -10.10
N ALA A 191 -3.49 8.18 -10.96
CA ALA A 191 -3.25 8.25 -12.39
C ALA A 191 -3.89 9.48 -13.03
N SER A 192 -5.10 9.90 -12.62
CA SER A 192 -5.78 11.06 -13.23
C SER A 192 -5.12 12.40 -12.91
N ASN A 193 -4.31 12.49 -11.85
CA ASN A 193 -3.48 13.67 -11.61
C ASN A 193 -2.38 13.84 -12.66
N VAL A 194 -1.98 12.76 -13.33
CA VAL A 194 -0.87 12.72 -14.29
C VAL A 194 -1.36 12.58 -15.73
N PHE A 195 -2.38 11.74 -15.93
CA PHE A 195 -2.96 11.35 -17.21
C PHE A 195 -4.49 11.57 -17.18
N PRO A 196 -4.95 12.83 -17.02
CA PRO A 196 -6.37 13.13 -16.80
C PRO A 196 -7.26 12.72 -17.99
N THR A 197 -6.76 12.85 -19.21
CA THR A 197 -7.53 12.55 -20.43
C THR A 197 -7.73 11.04 -20.56
N GLU A 198 -6.65 10.28 -20.47
CA GLU A 198 -6.62 8.83 -20.63
C GLU A 198 -7.45 8.14 -19.53
N VAL A 199 -7.34 8.60 -18.29
CA VAL A 199 -8.16 8.07 -17.19
C VAL A 199 -9.63 8.45 -17.35
N PHE A 200 -9.94 9.67 -17.81
CA PHE A 200 -11.32 10.08 -18.08
C PHE A 200 -11.96 9.17 -19.14
N GLU A 201 -11.29 8.96 -20.27
CA GLU A 201 -11.78 8.08 -21.34
C GLU A 201 -11.90 6.63 -20.88
N PHE A 202 -10.93 6.14 -20.11
CA PHE A 202 -10.96 4.80 -19.53
C PHE A 202 -12.21 4.61 -18.67
N VAL A 203 -12.48 5.55 -17.75
CA VAL A 203 -13.63 5.49 -16.86
C VAL A 203 -14.93 5.68 -17.64
N MET A 204 -14.98 6.60 -18.60
CA MET A 204 -16.18 6.86 -19.41
C MET A 204 -16.66 5.61 -20.14
N LYS A 205 -15.74 4.82 -20.70
CA LYS A 205 -16.05 3.54 -21.38
C LYS A 205 -16.57 2.45 -20.41
N ARG A 206 -16.35 2.60 -19.10
CA ARG A 206 -16.60 1.58 -18.08
C ARG A 206 -17.61 1.98 -17.01
N LYS A 207 -18.02 3.26 -16.96
CA LYS A 207 -18.81 3.85 -15.86
C LYS A 207 -20.08 3.05 -15.53
N ASN A 208 -20.70 2.41 -16.52
CA ASN A 208 -21.94 1.63 -16.36
C ASN A 208 -21.73 0.27 -15.66
N LYS A 209 -20.52 -0.29 -15.74
CA LYS A 209 -20.15 -1.58 -15.10
C LYS A 209 -19.36 -1.37 -13.81
N MET A 210 -18.66 -0.25 -13.70
CA MET A 210 -17.78 0.06 -12.57
C MET A 210 -18.57 0.20 -11.26
N PRO A 211 -18.20 -0.51 -10.19
CA PRO A 211 -18.81 -0.33 -8.87
C PRO A 211 -18.74 1.11 -8.39
N ARG A 212 -19.82 1.60 -7.78
CA ARG A 212 -19.96 3.00 -7.34
C ARG A 212 -18.84 3.45 -6.39
N THR A 213 -18.33 2.54 -5.56
CA THR A 213 -17.18 2.83 -4.67
C THR A 213 -15.93 3.16 -5.48
N ALA A 214 -15.54 2.29 -6.41
CA ALA A 214 -14.34 2.51 -7.20
C ALA A 214 -14.46 3.73 -8.13
N LEU A 215 -15.63 3.91 -8.76
CA LEU A 215 -15.92 5.06 -9.61
C LEU A 215 -15.73 6.38 -8.86
N ARG A 216 -16.30 6.51 -7.65
CA ARG A 216 -16.18 7.73 -6.84
C ARG A 216 -14.74 8.08 -6.48
N TYR A 217 -13.93 7.07 -6.16
CA TYR A 217 -12.50 7.27 -5.91
C TYR A 217 -11.78 7.72 -7.18
N ALA A 218 -11.96 6.98 -8.28
CA ALA A 218 -11.27 7.22 -9.55
C ALA A 218 -11.49 8.66 -10.08
N ILE A 219 -12.68 9.22 -9.86
CA ILE A 219 -13.05 10.53 -10.38
C ILE A 219 -12.85 11.68 -9.39
N GLU A 220 -12.34 11.43 -8.19
CA GLU A 220 -12.32 12.42 -7.09
C GLU A 220 -11.59 13.72 -7.46
N LYS A 221 -10.55 13.61 -8.29
CA LYS A 221 -9.70 14.74 -8.72
C LYS A 221 -10.19 15.45 -9.98
N PHE A 222 -11.23 14.96 -10.65
CA PHE A 222 -11.80 15.65 -11.80
C PHE A 222 -12.64 16.86 -11.37
N PRO A 223 -12.72 17.91 -12.21
CA PRO A 223 -13.67 19.00 -12.03
C PRO A 223 -15.11 18.49 -11.91
N GLU A 224 -15.95 19.24 -11.21
CA GLU A 224 -17.34 18.85 -10.94
C GLU A 224 -18.12 18.54 -12.23
N SER A 225 -17.92 19.32 -13.29
CA SER A 225 -18.54 19.10 -14.61
C SER A 225 -18.23 17.72 -15.19
N LYS A 226 -16.94 17.32 -15.18
CA LYS A 226 -16.50 15.99 -15.62
C LYS A 226 -17.03 14.88 -14.71
N ARG A 227 -17.08 15.11 -13.39
CA ARG A 227 -17.63 14.14 -12.44
C ARG A 227 -19.12 13.90 -12.67
N LYS A 228 -19.91 14.94 -12.98
CA LYS A 228 -21.34 14.82 -13.33
C LYS A 228 -21.53 13.93 -14.56
N ILE A 229 -20.72 14.13 -15.61
CA ILE A 229 -20.76 13.30 -16.84
C ILE A 229 -20.48 11.82 -16.52
N LEU A 230 -19.46 11.55 -15.71
CA LEU A 230 -19.07 10.18 -15.34
C LEU A 230 -20.03 9.50 -14.36
N LEU A 231 -20.82 10.26 -13.60
CA LEU A 231 -21.82 9.75 -12.65
C LEU A 231 -23.22 9.61 -13.25
N ALA A 232 -23.52 10.34 -14.32
CA ALA A 232 -24.74 10.16 -15.10
C ALA A 232 -24.75 8.74 -15.70
N LYS A 233 -25.92 8.09 -15.76
CA LYS A 233 -26.08 6.83 -16.49
C LYS A 233 -26.24 7.15 -17.97
#